data_AF-A0A562NSZ5-F1
#
_entry.id   AF-A0A562NSZ5-F1
#
_cell.length_a   1.000
_cell.length_b   1.000
_cell.length_c   1.000
_cell.angle_alpha   90.00
_cell.angle_beta   90.00
_cell.angle_gamma   90.00
#
_symmetry.space_group_name_H-M   'P 1'
#
loop_
_entity.id
_entity.type
_entity.pdbx_description
1 polymer ?
#
loop_
_entity_poly.entity_id
_entity_poly.type
_entity_poly.pdbx_seq_one_letter_code
_entity_poly.pdbx_strand_id
1 'polypeptide(L)'
;MAKRKSGTTFLRRLPGLSDAQQQALDEAREVESIALATARAARVTIDELEGLGLRSDNILEKLASEARAHRLEIQRISTQTPQPRGRQDYPRKASRMLPVPERSIFLPPPPVPPLPDPLEARAVYQLVRSLHGFAATFGLARGRAIKALKIAGIDIYEDIAREWEAGCDTRELSRRHGPGRDTIARWIRKTGRTVLPRNSNWRYDEALIAETFDKAGSVNKAAEAAGVSWTTAGAVLSRYGIGCDGRSRGR
;
A
#
# COMPACT_ATOMS: atom_id res chain seq x y z
N MET A 1 -35.84 -16.78 -37.00
CA MET A 1 -35.05 -15.55 -37.18
C MET A 1 -36.00 -14.40 -37.53
N ALA A 2 -36.32 -13.54 -36.56
CA ALA A 2 -37.24 -12.41 -36.77
C ALA A 2 -36.44 -11.14 -37.14
N LYS A 3 -36.65 -10.62 -38.35
CA LYS A 3 -36.11 -9.34 -38.81
C LYS A 3 -36.79 -8.20 -38.03
N ARG A 4 -36.07 -7.56 -37.10
CA ARG A 4 -36.52 -6.32 -36.46
C ARG A 4 -36.55 -5.22 -37.53
N LYS A 5 -37.74 -4.70 -37.84
CA LYS A 5 -37.93 -3.51 -38.68
C LYS A 5 -37.41 -2.31 -37.87
N SER A 6 -36.31 -1.71 -38.30
CA SER A 6 -35.83 -0.43 -37.80
C SER A 6 -36.91 0.62 -38.12
N GLY A 7 -37.60 1.09 -37.08
CA GLY A 7 -38.52 2.20 -37.19
C GLY A 7 -37.73 3.47 -37.45
N THR A 8 -37.53 3.82 -38.72
CA THR A 8 -36.98 5.12 -39.11
C THR A 8 -38.05 6.17 -38.81
N THR A 9 -37.92 6.81 -37.66
CA THR A 9 -38.77 7.93 -37.28
C THR A 9 -38.48 9.10 -38.21
N PHE A 10 -39.34 9.33 -39.21
CA PHE A 10 -39.25 10.50 -40.08
C PHE A 10 -39.58 11.74 -39.24
N LEU A 11 -38.54 12.51 -38.88
CA LEU A 11 -38.70 13.74 -38.13
C LEU A 11 -39.22 14.85 -39.06
N ARG A 12 -40.23 15.56 -38.57
CA ARG A 12 -40.89 16.68 -39.27
C ARG A 12 -39.88 17.82 -39.43
N ARG A 13 -39.58 18.22 -40.67
CA ARG A 13 -38.74 19.40 -40.96
C ARG A 13 -39.32 20.64 -40.29
N LEU A 14 -38.47 21.45 -39.68
CA LEU A 14 -38.86 22.73 -39.10
C LEU A 14 -38.95 23.77 -40.24
N PRO A 15 -40.07 24.48 -40.40
CA PRO A 15 -40.23 25.46 -41.48
C PRO A 15 -39.29 26.66 -41.27
N GLY A 16 -38.56 27.04 -42.31
CA GLY A 16 -37.71 28.25 -42.34
C GLY A 16 -36.21 28.04 -42.15
N LEU A 17 -35.73 26.81 -41.97
CA LEU A 17 -34.30 26.48 -41.94
C LEU A 17 -33.80 26.12 -43.35
N SER A 18 -32.59 26.56 -43.69
CA SER A 18 -31.93 26.11 -44.92
C SER A 18 -31.59 24.61 -44.82
N ASP A 19 -31.46 23.93 -45.95
CA ASP A 19 -31.14 22.48 -45.96
C ASP A 19 -29.84 22.17 -45.19
N ALA A 20 -28.85 23.08 -45.25
CA ALA A 20 -27.60 22.95 -44.49
C ALA A 20 -27.82 23.07 -42.97
N GLN A 21 -28.70 23.98 -42.52
CA GLN A 21 -29.03 24.11 -41.09
C GLN A 21 -29.86 22.91 -40.60
N GLN A 22 -30.72 22.37 -41.45
CA GLN A 22 -31.50 21.18 -41.14
C GLN A 22 -30.58 19.95 -41.00
N GLN A 23 -29.61 19.80 -41.90
CA GLN A 23 -28.62 18.72 -41.82
C GLN A 23 -27.76 18.82 -40.56
N ALA A 24 -27.25 20.01 -40.22
CA ALA A 24 -26.46 20.22 -39.01
C ALA A 24 -27.27 19.92 -37.73
N LEU A 25 -28.57 20.24 -37.71
CA LEU A 25 -29.46 19.93 -36.60
C LEU A 25 -29.71 18.42 -36.45
N ASP A 26 -29.84 17.71 -37.57
CA ASP A 26 -30.05 16.26 -37.58
C ASP A 26 -28.76 15.53 -37.14
N GLU A 27 -27.59 15.97 -37.59
CA GLU A 27 -26.27 15.47 -37.14
C GLU A 27 -26.07 15.73 -35.63
N ALA A 28 -26.40 16.91 -35.12
CA ALA A 28 -26.30 17.23 -33.69
C ALA A 28 -27.20 16.33 -32.84
N ARG A 29 -28.42 16.04 -33.30
CA ARG A 29 -29.36 15.13 -32.62
C ARG A 29 -28.89 13.67 -32.67
N GLU A 30 -28.28 13.25 -33.77
CA GLU A 30 -27.69 11.91 -33.86
C GLU A 30 -26.55 11.76 -32.84
N VAL A 31 -25.64 12.72 -32.76
CA VAL A 31 -24.56 12.76 -31.76
C VAL A 31 -25.12 12.75 -30.34
N GLU A 32 -26.15 13.55 -30.05
CA GLU A 32 -26.83 13.56 -28.74
C GLU A 32 -27.45 12.21 -28.40
N SER A 33 -28.09 11.54 -29.37
CA SER A 33 -28.70 10.22 -29.18
C SER A 33 -27.65 9.14 -28.87
N ILE A 34 -26.49 9.20 -29.55
CA ILE A 34 -25.37 8.30 -29.30
C ILE A 34 -24.80 8.55 -27.90
N ALA A 35 -24.57 9.82 -27.55
CA ALA A 35 -24.05 10.19 -26.23
C ALA A 35 -24.97 9.71 -25.09
N LEU A 36 -26.29 9.87 -25.24
CA LEU A 36 -27.27 9.36 -24.28
C LEU A 36 -27.29 7.84 -24.18
N ALA A 37 -27.15 7.13 -25.31
CA ALA A 37 -27.06 5.67 -25.32
C ALA A 37 -25.80 5.18 -24.60
N THR A 38 -24.65 5.81 -24.85
CA THR A 38 -23.38 5.50 -24.18
C THR A 38 -23.45 5.78 -22.68
N ALA A 39 -24.03 6.92 -22.27
CA ALA A 39 -24.20 7.26 -20.85
C ALA A 39 -25.08 6.23 -20.11
N ARG A 40 -26.15 5.75 -20.74
CA ARG A 40 -27.00 4.69 -20.18
C ARG A 40 -26.25 3.37 -20.04
N ALA A 41 -25.47 2.98 -21.04
CA ALA A 41 -24.65 1.77 -20.97
C ALA A 41 -23.63 1.84 -19.83
N ALA A 42 -22.94 2.98 -19.69
CA ALA A 42 -21.98 3.20 -18.60
C ALA A 42 -22.64 3.13 -17.20
N ARG A 43 -23.86 3.67 -17.07
CA ARG A 43 -24.64 3.60 -15.81
C ARG A 43 -24.90 2.16 -15.37
N VAL A 44 -25.32 1.30 -16.31
CA VAL A 44 -25.55 -0.13 -16.03
C VAL A 44 -24.27 -0.81 -15.55
N THR A 45 -23.12 -0.49 -16.16
CA THR A 45 -21.83 -1.05 -15.73
C THR A 45 -21.42 -0.58 -14.34
N ILE A 46 -21.67 0.69 -14.00
CA ILE A 46 -21.41 1.22 -12.65
C ILE A 46 -22.30 0.51 -11.63
N ASP A 47 -23.60 0.38 -11.89
CA ASP A 47 -24.54 -0.29 -10.99
C ASP A 47 -24.16 -1.79 -10.78
N GLU A 48 -23.67 -2.47 -11.83
CA GLU A 48 -23.14 -3.84 -11.72
C GLU A 48 -21.87 -3.91 -10.84
N LEU A 49 -20.94 -2.97 -11.02
CA LEU A 49 -19.71 -2.91 -10.21
C LEU A 49 -19.99 -2.56 -8.75
N GLU A 50 -20.92 -1.65 -8.48
CA GLU A 50 -21.36 -1.31 -7.12
C GLU A 50 -22.08 -2.49 -6.46
N GLY A 51 -22.93 -3.21 -7.20
CA GLY A 51 -23.56 -4.44 -6.73
C GLY A 51 -22.56 -5.55 -6.38
N LEU A 52 -21.46 -5.66 -7.14
CA LEU A 52 -20.35 -6.57 -6.83
C LEU A 52 -19.51 -6.08 -5.63
N GLY A 53 -19.31 -4.78 -5.47
CA GLY A 53 -18.66 -4.18 -4.30
C GLY A 53 -19.41 -4.50 -3.00
N LEU A 54 -20.74 -4.32 -2.99
CA LEU A 54 -21.59 -4.66 -1.84
C LEU A 54 -21.60 -6.17 -1.54
N ARG A 55 -21.47 -7.04 -2.55
CA ARG A 55 -21.29 -8.48 -2.34
C ARG A 55 -19.91 -8.82 -1.76
N SER A 56 -18.89 -8.05 -2.12
CA SER A 56 -17.52 -8.21 -1.63
C SER A 56 -17.41 -7.86 -0.14
N ASP A 57 -18.08 -6.79 0.29
CA ASP A 57 -18.12 -6.38 1.70
C ASP A 57 -18.80 -7.42 2.59
N ASN A 58 -19.90 -8.01 2.10
CA ASN A 58 -20.58 -9.11 2.80
C ASN A 58 -19.69 -10.37 2.94
N ILE A 59 -18.86 -10.67 1.94
CA ILE A 59 -17.90 -11.78 1.99
C ILE A 59 -16.77 -11.49 2.98
N LEU A 60 -16.25 -10.26 2.97
CA LEU A 60 -15.22 -9.82 3.91
C LEU A 60 -15.70 -9.83 5.36
N GLU A 61 -16.93 -9.40 5.61
CA GLU A 61 -17.53 -9.43 6.95
C GLU A 61 -17.77 -10.87 7.42
N LYS A 62 -18.22 -11.76 6.53
CA LYS A 62 -18.36 -13.20 6.83
C LYS A 62 -17.01 -13.84 7.16
N LEU A 63 -15.96 -13.62 6.36
CA LEU A 63 -14.61 -14.10 6.64
C LEU A 63 -14.04 -13.53 7.95
N ALA A 64 -14.30 -12.25 8.24
CA ALA A 64 -13.89 -11.63 9.50
C ALA A 64 -14.64 -12.21 10.71
N SER A 65 -15.91 -12.63 10.55
CA SER A 65 -16.66 -13.33 11.60
C SER A 65 -16.11 -14.73 11.87
N GLU A 66 -15.78 -15.49 10.83
CA GLU A 66 -15.17 -16.83 10.92
C GLU A 66 -13.77 -16.76 11.55
N ALA A 67 -12.96 -15.78 11.17
CA ALA A 67 -11.64 -15.55 11.78
C ALA A 67 -11.73 -15.21 13.28
N ARG A 68 -12.76 -14.45 13.69
CA ARG A 68 -13.03 -14.15 15.11
C ARG A 68 -13.43 -15.41 15.88
N ALA A 69 -14.30 -16.25 15.31
CA ALA A 69 -14.70 -17.52 15.91
C ALA A 69 -13.49 -18.47 16.09
N HIS A 70 -12.65 -18.61 15.07
CA HIS A 70 -11.45 -19.46 15.13
C HIS A 70 -10.44 -18.96 16.17
N ARG A 71 -10.29 -17.64 16.34
CA ARG A 71 -9.41 -17.06 17.36
C ARG A 71 -9.89 -17.36 18.79
N LEU A 72 -11.20 -17.32 19.02
CA LEU A 72 -11.79 -17.68 20.32
C LEU A 72 -11.60 -19.17 20.62
N GLU A 73 -11.69 -20.03 19.61
CA GLU A 73 -11.45 -21.46 19.76
C GLU A 73 -9.98 -21.77 20.11
N ILE A 74 -9.01 -21.11 19.45
CA ILE A 74 -7.59 -21.23 19.80
C ILE A 74 -7.32 -20.76 21.24
N GLN A 75 -7.97 -19.67 21.68
CA GLN A 75 -7.83 -19.20 23.07
C GLN A 75 -8.39 -20.21 24.08
N ARG A 76 -9.52 -20.85 23.74
CA ARG A 76 -10.12 -21.91 24.56
C ARG A 76 -9.18 -23.11 24.72
N ILE A 77 -8.57 -23.56 23.63
CA ILE A 77 -7.58 -24.65 23.63
C ILE A 77 -6.31 -24.24 24.43
N SER A 78 -5.87 -22.99 24.31
CA SER A 78 -4.69 -22.49 25.03
C SER A 78 -4.88 -22.46 26.55
N THR A 79 -6.10 -22.25 27.06
CA THR A 79 -6.38 -22.24 28.52
C THR A 79 -6.31 -23.61 29.19
N GLN A 80 -6.22 -24.70 28.42
CA GLN A 80 -6.07 -26.07 28.96
C GLN A 80 -4.62 -26.57 28.94
N THR A 81 -3.65 -25.74 28.55
CA THR A 81 -2.24 -26.14 28.57
C THR A 81 -1.70 -26.09 30.01
N PRO A 82 -1.17 -27.20 30.57
CA PRO A 82 -0.63 -27.22 31.92
C PRO A 82 0.49 -26.19 32.08
N GLN A 83 0.46 -25.45 33.20
CA GLN A 83 1.47 -24.50 33.65
C GLN A 83 2.91 -24.92 33.28
N PRO A 84 3.68 -24.07 32.59
CA PRO A 84 5.09 -24.33 32.36
C PRO A 84 5.83 -24.28 33.70
N ARG A 85 6.33 -25.45 34.13
CA ARG A 85 7.21 -25.58 35.28
C ARG A 85 8.48 -24.77 35.05
N GLY A 86 8.79 -23.92 36.02
CA GLY A 86 10.15 -23.49 36.35
C GLY A 86 10.75 -22.40 35.46
N ARG A 87 10.85 -21.19 36.02
CA ARG A 87 11.88 -20.22 35.62
C ARG A 87 13.23 -20.92 35.62
N GLN A 88 13.85 -20.99 34.44
CA GLN A 88 15.22 -21.45 34.29
C GLN A 88 16.14 -20.22 34.37
N ASP A 89 16.41 -19.78 35.59
CA ASP A 89 17.39 -18.73 35.89
C ASP A 89 18.80 -19.35 35.86
N TYR A 90 19.37 -19.55 34.67
CA TYR A 90 20.82 -19.76 34.51
C TYR A 90 21.33 -19.19 33.18
N PRO A 91 22.54 -18.60 33.15
CA PRO A 91 23.22 -18.31 31.89
C PRO A 91 23.51 -19.64 31.19
N ARG A 92 23.08 -19.79 29.93
CA ARG A 92 23.49 -20.93 29.10
C ARG A 92 25.03 -20.91 29.02
N LYS A 93 25.69 -21.82 29.75
CA LYS A 93 27.08 -22.19 29.48
C LYS A 93 27.19 -22.44 27.98
N ALA A 94 28.25 -21.94 27.34
CA ALA A 94 28.53 -22.14 25.92
C ALA A 94 28.58 -23.65 25.64
N SER A 95 27.42 -24.24 25.35
CA SER A 95 27.30 -25.62 24.94
C SER A 95 28.08 -25.73 23.65
N ARG A 96 29.25 -26.36 23.73
CA ARG A 96 29.90 -27.17 22.70
C ARG A 96 29.17 -27.00 21.36
N MET A 97 29.57 -25.99 20.58
CA MET A 97 29.09 -25.88 19.21
C MET A 97 29.47 -27.20 18.55
N LEU A 98 28.47 -28.00 18.18
CA LEU A 98 28.70 -29.17 17.36
C LEU A 98 29.49 -28.67 16.15
N PRO A 99 30.61 -29.31 15.77
CA PRO A 99 31.34 -28.93 14.57
C PRO A 99 30.32 -28.93 13.44
N VAL A 100 30.05 -27.73 12.90
CA VAL A 100 29.22 -27.58 11.71
C VAL A 100 29.86 -28.50 10.68
N PRO A 101 29.16 -29.49 10.12
CA PRO A 101 29.77 -30.41 9.18
C PRO A 101 30.40 -29.60 8.04
N GLU A 102 31.72 -29.48 8.09
CA GLU A 102 32.55 -28.87 7.06
C GLU A 102 32.47 -29.78 5.85
N ARG A 103 31.45 -29.55 5.00
CA ARG A 103 31.35 -29.93 3.58
C ARG A 103 29.88 -29.78 3.19
N SER A 104 29.41 -28.53 3.16
CA SER A 104 28.38 -28.20 2.19
C SER A 104 28.98 -28.55 0.83
N ILE A 105 28.48 -29.62 0.22
CA ILE A 105 28.82 -30.02 -1.15
C ILE A 105 28.67 -28.76 -1.99
N PHE A 106 29.78 -28.24 -2.49
CA PHE A 106 29.84 -27.01 -3.27
C PHE A 106 29.22 -27.33 -4.63
N LEU A 107 27.90 -27.39 -4.69
CA LEU A 107 27.19 -27.50 -5.95
C LEU A 107 27.54 -26.23 -6.75
N PRO A 108 27.95 -26.38 -8.03
CA PRO A 108 28.18 -25.21 -8.87
C PRO A 108 26.88 -24.38 -8.89
N PRO A 109 26.98 -23.05 -8.81
CA PRO A 109 25.80 -22.20 -8.84
C PRO A 109 25.01 -22.49 -10.13
N PRO A 110 23.67 -22.49 -10.06
CA PRO A 110 22.86 -22.71 -11.26
C PRO A 110 23.23 -21.70 -12.35
N PRO A 111 23.21 -22.10 -13.62
CA PRO A 111 23.51 -21.21 -14.73
C PRO A 111 22.60 -19.99 -14.67
N VAL A 112 23.21 -18.82 -14.77
CA VAL A 112 22.51 -17.56 -14.60
C VAL A 112 21.69 -17.27 -15.86
N PRO A 113 20.36 -17.07 -15.78
CA PRO A 113 19.55 -16.83 -16.96
C PRO A 113 19.99 -15.56 -17.71
N PRO A 114 19.99 -15.57 -19.06
CA PRO A 114 20.32 -14.39 -19.85
C PRO A 114 19.36 -13.25 -19.54
N LEU A 115 19.81 -12.00 -19.74
CA LEU A 115 18.92 -10.85 -19.60
C LEU A 115 17.96 -10.81 -20.79
N PRO A 116 16.68 -10.45 -20.58
CA PRO A 116 15.71 -10.33 -21.67
C PRO A 116 16.09 -9.19 -22.61
N ASP A 117 15.55 -9.25 -23.83
CA ASP A 117 15.71 -8.18 -24.81
C ASP A 117 15.12 -6.86 -24.27
N PRO A 118 15.76 -5.69 -24.49
CA PRO A 118 15.28 -4.42 -23.94
C PRO A 118 13.86 -4.03 -24.38
N LEU A 119 13.46 -4.37 -25.61
CA LEU A 119 12.11 -4.04 -26.11
C LEU A 119 11.05 -4.93 -25.45
N GLU A 120 11.35 -6.23 -25.33
CA GLU A 120 10.48 -7.18 -24.63
C GLU A 120 10.35 -6.82 -23.15
N ALA A 121 11.46 -6.50 -22.49
CA ALA A 121 11.46 -6.09 -21.09
C ALA A 121 10.58 -4.85 -20.87
N ARG A 122 10.64 -3.88 -21.77
CA ARG A 122 9.78 -2.68 -21.72
C ARG A 122 8.31 -3.03 -21.88
N ALA A 123 7.96 -3.86 -22.87
CA ALA A 123 6.58 -4.26 -23.13
C ALA A 123 5.97 -5.02 -21.95
N VAL A 124 6.70 -6.00 -21.40
CA VAL A 124 6.26 -6.79 -20.25
C VAL A 124 6.12 -5.91 -19.00
N TYR A 125 7.06 -4.99 -18.77
CA TYR A 125 6.94 -4.08 -17.62
C TYR A 125 5.74 -3.13 -17.75
N GLN A 126 5.46 -2.60 -18.94
CA GLN A 126 4.29 -1.75 -19.18
C GLN A 126 2.97 -2.51 -18.94
N LEU A 127 2.94 -3.81 -19.26
CA LEU A 127 1.79 -4.66 -18.99
C LEU A 127 1.61 -4.95 -17.49
N VAL A 128 2.68 -5.34 -16.81
CA VAL A 128 2.63 -5.84 -15.42
C VAL A 128 2.65 -4.71 -14.39
N ARG A 129 3.32 -3.59 -14.70
CA ARG A 129 3.55 -2.41 -13.83
C ARG A 129 3.98 -2.77 -12.40
N SER A 130 4.79 -3.82 -12.27
CA SER A 130 5.32 -4.30 -11.00
C SER A 130 6.71 -4.87 -11.21
N LEU A 131 7.65 -4.50 -10.34
CA LEU A 131 9.00 -5.08 -10.34
C LEU A 131 8.98 -6.57 -9.96
N HIS A 132 8.14 -6.95 -9.01
CA HIS A 132 8.03 -8.33 -8.56
C HIS A 132 7.41 -9.21 -9.66
N GLY A 133 6.32 -8.75 -10.28
CA GLY A 133 5.69 -9.46 -11.40
C GLY A 133 6.65 -9.59 -12.59
N PHE A 134 7.34 -8.51 -12.96
CA PHE A 134 8.37 -8.54 -14.00
C PHE A 134 9.49 -9.55 -13.70
N ALA A 135 10.01 -9.54 -12.47
CA ALA A 135 11.04 -10.48 -12.04
C ALA A 135 10.55 -11.94 -12.10
N ALA A 136 9.29 -12.19 -11.72
CA ALA A 136 8.68 -13.51 -11.79
C ALA A 136 8.52 -13.99 -13.24
N THR A 137 8.08 -13.13 -14.17
CA THR A 137 7.90 -13.47 -15.59
C THR A 137 9.19 -13.98 -16.24
N PHE A 138 10.34 -13.37 -15.90
CA PHE A 138 11.64 -13.76 -16.47
C PHE A 138 12.48 -14.68 -15.55
N GLY A 139 11.94 -15.11 -14.40
CA GLY A 139 12.69 -15.91 -13.43
C GLY A 139 13.96 -15.22 -12.90
N LEU A 140 13.96 -13.89 -12.82
CA LEU A 140 15.12 -13.08 -12.44
C LEU A 140 15.14 -12.76 -10.95
N ALA A 141 16.33 -12.75 -10.36
CA ALA A 141 16.53 -12.11 -9.06
C ALA A 141 16.28 -10.60 -9.16
N ARG A 142 15.76 -9.97 -8.08
CA ARG A 142 15.40 -8.53 -8.04
C ARG A 142 16.50 -7.60 -8.58
N GLY A 143 17.76 -7.82 -8.20
CA GLY A 143 18.87 -6.98 -8.67
C GLY A 143 19.09 -7.07 -10.19
N ARG A 144 18.91 -8.27 -10.77
CA ARG A 144 18.99 -8.47 -12.23
C ARG A 144 17.78 -7.87 -12.94
N ALA A 145 16.58 -8.00 -12.36
CA ALA A 145 15.38 -7.36 -12.88
C ALA A 145 15.52 -5.83 -12.97
N ILE A 146 16.04 -5.19 -11.91
CA ILE A 146 16.33 -3.75 -11.92
C ILE A 146 17.35 -3.39 -13.01
N LYS A 147 18.39 -4.22 -13.19
CA LYS A 147 19.40 -4.00 -14.25
C LYS A 147 18.78 -4.15 -15.65
N ALA A 148 17.93 -5.14 -15.87
CA ALA A 148 17.23 -5.36 -17.14
C ALA A 148 16.33 -4.17 -17.49
N LEU A 149 15.53 -3.69 -16.54
CA LEU A 149 14.69 -2.50 -16.72
C LEU A 149 15.52 -1.26 -17.04
N LYS A 150 16.65 -1.07 -16.36
CA LYS A 150 17.57 0.04 -16.64
C LYS A 150 18.13 -0.02 -18.06
N ILE A 151 18.50 -1.20 -18.55
CA ILE A 151 18.96 -1.40 -19.95
C ILE A 151 17.82 -1.09 -20.94
N ALA A 152 16.58 -1.42 -20.58
CA ALA A 152 15.37 -1.06 -21.34
C ALA A 152 14.97 0.43 -21.25
N GLY A 153 15.78 1.27 -20.58
CA GLY A 153 15.50 2.70 -20.42
C GLY A 153 14.44 3.04 -19.38
N ILE A 154 14.09 2.10 -18.51
CA ILE A 154 13.14 2.30 -17.41
C ILE A 154 13.90 2.43 -16.10
N ASP A 155 13.85 3.61 -15.47
CA ASP A 155 14.29 3.78 -14.09
C ASP A 155 13.14 3.49 -13.12
N ILE A 156 13.21 2.31 -12.50
CA ILE A 156 12.23 1.84 -11.51
C ILE A 156 12.12 2.77 -10.29
N TYR A 157 13.19 3.50 -9.94
CA TYR A 157 13.14 4.43 -8.80
C TYR A 157 12.29 5.64 -9.14
N GLU A 158 12.44 6.19 -10.34
CA GLU A 158 11.62 7.31 -10.83
C GLU A 158 10.16 6.92 -11.10
N ASP A 159 9.90 5.68 -11.51
CA ASP A 159 8.53 5.18 -11.71
C ASP A 159 7.79 5.07 -10.36
N ILE A 160 8.40 4.43 -9.37
CA ILE A 160 7.85 4.32 -8.00
C ILE A 160 7.67 5.70 -7.37
N ALA A 161 8.60 6.61 -7.61
CA ALA A 161 8.53 7.97 -7.09
C ALA A 161 7.39 8.79 -7.71
N ARG A 162 7.10 8.60 -9.01
CA ARG A 162 5.93 9.18 -9.67
C ARG A 162 4.62 8.61 -9.13
N GLU A 163 4.54 7.30 -8.88
CA GLU A 163 3.36 6.71 -8.23
C GLU A 163 3.12 7.26 -6.82
N TRP A 164 4.19 7.50 -6.05
CA TRP A 164 4.12 8.17 -4.76
C TRP A 164 3.55 9.60 -4.86
N GLU A 165 4.02 10.40 -5.82
CA GLU A 165 3.50 11.76 -6.06
C GLU A 165 2.03 11.74 -6.50
N ALA A 166 1.60 10.69 -7.19
CA ALA A 166 0.19 10.46 -7.51
C ALA A 166 -0.68 10.07 -6.30
N GLY A 167 -0.11 10.01 -5.09
CA GLY A 167 -0.82 9.75 -3.84
C GLY A 167 -0.83 8.27 -3.39
N CYS A 168 -0.07 7.39 -4.03
CA CYS A 168 0.04 6.00 -3.58
C CYS A 168 0.82 5.91 -2.26
N ASP A 169 0.28 5.21 -1.25
CA ASP A 169 1.00 4.92 -0.01
C ASP A 169 2.18 3.95 -0.25
N THR A 170 3.28 4.16 0.49
CA THR A 170 4.41 3.24 0.64
C THR A 170 4.01 1.79 0.90
N ARG A 171 2.90 1.53 1.60
CA ARG A 171 2.37 0.17 1.81
C ARG A 171 1.89 -0.46 0.51
N GLU A 172 1.19 0.30 -0.32
CA GLU A 172 0.69 -0.16 -1.61
C GLU A 172 1.83 -0.38 -2.59
N LEU A 173 2.77 0.57 -2.67
CA LEU A 173 4.00 0.43 -3.46
C LEU A 173 4.82 -0.80 -3.05
N SER A 174 4.91 -1.07 -1.74
CA SER A 174 5.58 -2.25 -1.22
C SER A 174 4.88 -3.54 -1.64
N ARG A 175 3.54 -3.59 -1.58
CA ARG A 175 2.75 -4.74 -2.03
C ARG A 175 2.91 -4.97 -3.54
N ARG A 176 2.85 -3.90 -4.33
CA ARG A 176 2.93 -3.97 -5.79
C ARG A 176 4.31 -4.39 -6.27
N HIS A 177 5.38 -3.72 -5.82
CA HIS A 177 6.72 -3.93 -6.37
C HIS A 177 7.51 -5.01 -5.62
N GLY A 178 7.14 -5.35 -4.38
CA GLY A 178 7.77 -6.40 -3.57
C GLY A 178 8.77 -5.93 -2.49
N PRO A 179 9.60 -4.87 -2.68
CA PRO A 179 10.47 -4.37 -1.61
C PRO A 179 9.70 -3.93 -0.37
N GLY A 180 10.30 -4.10 0.81
CA GLY A 180 9.73 -3.59 2.05
C GLY A 180 9.59 -2.06 2.06
N ARG A 181 8.67 -1.55 2.90
CA ARG A 181 8.32 -0.12 2.96
C ARG A 181 9.51 0.81 3.16
N ASP A 182 10.47 0.44 4.01
CA ASP A 182 11.67 1.24 4.24
C ASP A 182 12.58 1.31 3.00
N THR A 183 12.60 0.24 2.20
CA THR A 183 13.33 0.20 0.94
C THR A 183 12.65 1.09 -0.10
N ILE A 184 11.32 1.03 -0.20
CA ILE A 184 10.54 1.94 -1.07
C ILE A 184 10.78 3.40 -0.67
N ALA A 185 10.67 3.73 0.62
CA ALA A 185 10.91 5.09 1.12
C ALA A 185 12.34 5.58 0.82
N ARG A 186 13.34 4.69 0.89
CA ARG A 186 14.72 5.00 0.50
C ARG A 186 14.86 5.22 -1.00
N TRP A 187 14.17 4.43 -1.83
CA TRP A 187 14.17 4.60 -3.29
C TRP A 187 13.56 5.93 -3.71
N ILE A 188 12.42 6.30 -3.10
CA ILE A 188 11.79 7.61 -3.36
C ILE A 188 12.74 8.74 -2.94
N ARG A 189 13.35 8.67 -1.75
CA ARG A 189 14.34 9.68 -1.30
C ARG A 189 15.56 9.79 -2.23
N LYS A 190 15.98 8.69 -2.86
CA LYS A 190 17.09 8.70 -3.83
C LYS A 190 16.80 9.56 -5.07
N THR A 191 15.52 9.77 -5.40
CA THR A 191 15.07 10.65 -6.49
C THR A 191 14.94 12.12 -6.09
N GLY A 192 15.28 12.48 -4.84
CA GLY A 192 15.18 13.85 -4.32
C GLY A 192 13.84 14.22 -3.68
N ARG A 193 12.86 13.31 -3.68
CA ARG A 193 11.55 13.54 -3.06
C ARG A 193 11.56 13.34 -1.55
N THR A 194 10.78 14.16 -0.86
CA THR A 194 10.60 14.05 0.59
C THR A 194 9.59 12.96 0.90
N VAL A 195 10.03 11.92 1.61
CA VAL A 195 9.13 10.94 2.25
C VAL A 195 9.16 11.23 3.73
N LEU A 196 8.01 11.59 4.30
CA LEU A 196 7.90 11.79 5.74
C LEU A 196 8.31 10.51 6.46
N PRO A 197 9.12 10.60 7.52
CA PRO A 197 9.40 9.44 8.35
C PRO A 197 8.09 8.82 8.82
N ARG A 198 8.02 7.47 8.82
CA ARG A 198 6.93 6.72 9.46
C ARG A 198 6.74 7.29 10.87
N ASN A 199 5.49 7.54 11.32
CA ASN A 199 5.17 8.19 12.61
C ASN A 199 6.03 7.79 13.83
N SER A 200 6.59 6.57 13.86
CA SER A 200 7.55 6.15 14.91
C SER A 200 8.88 6.92 14.92
N ASN A 201 9.22 7.59 13.83
CA ASN A 201 10.39 8.45 13.63
C ASN A 201 10.00 9.94 13.60
N TRP A 202 8.72 10.29 13.75
CA TRP A 202 8.34 11.66 14.04
C TRP A 202 8.90 11.96 15.42
N ARG A 203 10.06 12.62 15.45
CA ARG A 203 10.59 13.18 16.69
C ARG A 203 9.66 14.32 17.04
N TYR A 204 8.76 14.03 17.97
CA TYR A 204 8.06 15.07 18.71
C TYR A 204 9.08 16.05 19.26
N ASP A 205 8.69 17.32 19.35
CA ASP A 205 9.59 18.35 19.84
C ASP A 205 9.77 18.16 21.35
N GLU A 206 10.85 17.46 21.72
CA GLU A 206 11.18 17.19 23.11
C GLU A 206 11.43 18.48 23.90
N ALA A 207 11.94 19.53 23.24
CA ALA A 207 12.15 20.82 23.87
C ALA A 207 10.82 21.49 24.19
N LEU A 208 9.86 21.45 23.26
CA LEU A 208 8.50 21.94 23.51
C LEU A 208 7.80 21.20 24.66
N ILE A 209 7.97 19.87 24.75
CA ILE A 209 7.43 19.06 25.85
C ILE A 209 8.03 19.50 27.19
N ALA A 210 9.35 19.65 27.27
CA ALA A 210 10.05 20.07 28.49
C ALA A 210 9.66 21.51 28.89
N GLU A 211 9.71 22.46 27.95
CA GLU A 211 9.38 23.86 28.19
C GLU A 211 7.92 24.05 28.65
N THR A 212 6.98 23.34 28.02
CA THR A 212 5.56 23.40 28.41
C THR A 212 5.36 22.80 29.80
N PHE A 213 6.09 21.73 30.12
CA PHE A 213 6.05 21.15 31.46
C PHE A 213 6.60 22.10 32.52
N ASP A 214 7.76 22.73 32.29
CA ASP A 214 8.34 23.69 33.23
C ASP A 214 7.40 24.88 33.50
N LYS A 215 6.67 25.33 32.47
CA LYS A 215 5.70 26.42 32.58
C LYS A 215 4.40 26.01 33.29
N ALA A 216 3.88 24.81 33.00
CA ALA A 216 2.53 24.41 33.39
C ALA A 216 2.46 23.40 34.54
N GLY A 217 3.58 22.73 34.87
CA GLY A 217 3.68 21.67 35.87
C GLY A 217 2.83 20.42 35.56
N SER A 218 2.44 20.20 34.29
CA SER A 218 1.50 19.13 33.91
C SER A 218 1.92 18.40 32.65
N VAL A 219 2.05 17.07 32.75
CA VAL A 219 2.36 16.17 31.63
C VAL A 219 1.24 16.18 30.59
N ASN A 220 -0.03 16.31 31.00
CA ASN A 220 -1.17 16.40 30.08
C ASN A 220 -1.04 17.64 29.17
N LYS A 221 -0.77 18.81 29.77
CA LYS A 221 -0.61 20.06 29.00
C LYS A 221 0.58 20.01 28.05
N ALA A 222 1.69 19.39 28.47
CA ALA A 222 2.85 19.18 27.61
C ALA A 222 2.56 18.22 26.45
N ALA A 223 1.80 17.15 26.70
CA ALA A 223 1.39 16.19 25.68
C ALA A 223 0.46 16.82 24.63
N GLU A 224 -0.53 17.60 25.08
CA GLU A 224 -1.44 18.36 24.22
C GLU A 224 -0.68 19.38 23.37
N ALA A 225 0.21 20.17 23.97
CA ALA A 225 0.99 21.18 23.26
C ALA A 225 1.89 20.59 22.17
N ALA A 226 2.48 19.41 22.41
CA ALA A 226 3.34 18.73 21.44
C ALA A 226 2.59 17.75 20.50
N GLY A 227 1.26 17.62 20.64
CA GLY A 227 0.46 16.70 19.82
C GLY A 227 0.84 15.22 19.99
N VAL A 228 1.27 14.81 21.19
CA VAL A 228 1.70 13.43 21.50
C VAL A 228 0.82 12.78 22.56
N SER A 229 0.94 11.45 22.70
CA SER A 229 0.29 10.75 23.81
C SER A 229 0.94 11.10 25.15
N TRP A 230 0.14 11.06 26.22
CA TRP A 230 0.63 11.27 27.59
C TRP A 230 1.83 10.38 27.95
N THR A 231 1.77 9.09 27.58
CA THR A 231 2.86 8.13 27.81
C THR A 231 4.16 8.56 27.11
N THR A 232 4.05 9.16 25.93
CA THR A 232 5.20 9.64 25.16
C THR A 232 5.81 10.86 25.83
N ALA A 233 4.99 11.84 26.22
CA ALA A 233 5.45 13.01 26.96
C ALA A 233 6.09 12.63 28.30
N GLY A 234 5.49 11.70 29.05
CA GLY A 234 6.08 11.19 30.29
C GLY A 234 7.42 10.49 30.08
N ALA A 235 7.55 9.69 29.02
CA ALA A 235 8.82 9.05 28.68
C ALA A 235 9.91 10.07 28.32
N VAL A 236 9.56 11.16 27.62
CA VAL A 236 10.47 12.28 27.35
C VAL A 236 10.91 12.94 28.64
N LEU A 237 9.97 13.39 29.47
CA LEU A 237 10.27 14.06 30.75
C LEU A 237 11.13 13.18 31.68
N SER A 238 10.91 11.87 31.69
CA SER A 238 11.75 10.91 32.41
C SER A 238 13.20 10.90 31.92
N ARG A 239 13.46 11.08 30.61
CA ARG A 239 14.83 11.21 30.08
C ARG A 239 15.52 12.49 30.55
N TYR A 240 14.75 13.55 30.81
CA TYR A 240 15.23 14.80 31.41
C TYR A 240 15.32 14.73 32.95
N GLY A 241 15.04 13.58 33.56
CA GLY A 241 15.09 13.39 35.02
C GLY A 241 13.89 13.99 35.77
N ILE A 242 12.85 14.39 35.06
CA ILE A 242 11.62 14.94 35.63
C ILE A 242 10.68 13.77 35.95
N GLY A 243 10.43 13.55 37.24
CA GLY A 243 9.52 12.50 37.70
C GLY A 243 8.07 12.81 37.31
N CYS A 244 7.45 11.91 36.56
CA CYS A 244 6.06 12.04 36.08
C CYS A 244 5.02 11.81 37.19
N ASP A 245 5.47 11.37 38.37
CA ASP A 245 4.64 10.69 39.37
C ASP A 245 3.75 11.64 40.17
N GLY A 246 3.74 12.95 39.87
CA GLY A 246 2.96 13.96 40.59
C GLY A 246 3.30 14.08 42.09
N ARG A 247 4.28 13.31 42.57
CA ARG A 247 4.80 13.33 43.93
C ARG A 247 6.23 13.82 43.83
N SER A 248 6.44 15.06 44.25
CA SER A 248 7.77 15.54 44.63
C SER A 248 8.40 14.48 45.54
N ARG A 249 9.44 13.78 45.08
CA ARG A 249 10.40 13.18 46.01
C ARG A 249 11.09 14.37 46.66
N GLY A 250 10.55 14.81 47.79
CA GLY A 250 11.13 15.86 48.61
C GLY A 250 12.60 15.56 48.82
N ARG A 251 13.44 16.56 48.55
CA ARG A 251 14.79 16.61 49.13
C ARG A 251 14.68 16.91 50.61
#